data_AF-A0A3C0KEG1-F1
#
_entry.id   AF-A0A3C0KEG1-F1
#
_cell.length_a   1.000
_cell.length_b   1.000
_cell.length_c   1.000
_cell.angle_alpha   90.00
_cell.angle_beta   90.00
_cell.angle_gamma   90.00
#
_symmetry.space_group_name_H-M   'P 1'
#
loop_
_entity.id
_entity.type
_entity.pdbx_description
1 polymer ?
#
loop_
_entity_poly.entity_id
_entity_poly.type
_entity_poly.pdbx_seq_one_letter_code
_entity_poly.pdbx_strand_id
1 'polypeptide(L)'
;MAISKSELEAMNDLLEKGKKISDIAKKFPQYEYGEIYWAVNGYSFLGKKRTITNRLKRLVKEKTTEQREATAQEAQTLLDDLYRQLKRNSEMLIEIDRVLRGGR
;
A
#
# COMPACT_ATOMS: atom_id res chain seq x y z
N MET A 1 19.72 -5.50 -4.81
CA MET A 1 20.42 -4.28 -4.34
C MET A 1 19.51 -3.53 -3.38
N ALA A 2 20.03 -2.97 -2.29
CA ALA A 2 19.23 -2.12 -1.42
C ALA A 2 18.93 -0.79 -2.13
N ILE A 3 17.65 -0.46 -2.33
CA ILE A 3 17.24 0.80 -2.96
C ILE A 3 17.65 1.96 -2.05
N SER A 4 18.37 2.94 -2.59
CA SER A 4 18.78 4.11 -1.82
C SER A 4 17.57 4.94 -1.40
N LYS A 5 17.68 5.64 -0.26
CA LYS A 5 16.60 6.48 0.27
C LYS A 5 16.12 7.54 -0.74
N SER A 6 17.04 8.19 -1.45
CA SER A 6 16.71 9.20 -2.46
C SER A 6 15.97 8.62 -3.66
N GLU A 7 16.34 7.42 -4.11
CA GLU A 7 15.64 6.76 -5.21
C GLU A 7 14.27 6.27 -4.76
N LEU A 8 14.17 5.80 -3.52
CA LEU A 8 12.89 5.42 -2.92
C LEU A 8 11.92 6.59 -2.84
N GLU A 9 12.40 7.76 -2.42
CA GLU A 9 11.62 9.02 -2.40
C GLU A 9 11.17 9.39 -3.82
N ALA A 10 12.05 9.29 -4.81
CA ALA A 10 11.71 9.57 -6.21
C ALA A 10 10.69 8.57 -6.78
N MET A 11 10.81 7.27 -6.44
CA MET A 11 9.84 6.26 -6.87
C MET A 11 8.47 6.47 -6.20
N ASN A 12 8.45 6.86 -4.92
CA ASN A 12 7.21 7.21 -4.21
C ASN A 12 6.55 8.47 -4.77
N ASP A 13 7.32 9.52 -5.10
CA ASP A 13 6.82 10.74 -5.76
C ASP A 13 6.16 10.43 -7.12
N LEU A 14 6.74 9.51 -7.91
CA LEU A 14 6.13 9.07 -9.17
C LEU A 14 4.84 8.29 -8.96
N LEU A 15 4.76 7.47 -7.91
CA LEU A 15 3.53 6.78 -7.51
C LEU A 15 2.43 7.77 -7.09
N GLU A 16 2.79 8.79 -6.29
CA GLU A 16 1.87 9.85 -5.86
C GLU A 16 1.32 10.64 -7.05
N LYS A 17 2.16 10.85 -8.07
CA LYS A 17 1.77 11.45 -9.36
C LYS A 17 1.00 10.48 -10.28
N GLY A 18 0.63 9.30 -9.80
CA GLY A 18 -0.24 8.35 -10.48
C GLY A 18 0.44 7.45 -11.52
N LYS A 19 1.78 7.42 -11.58
CA LYS A 19 2.50 6.50 -12.46
C LYS A 19 2.35 5.06 -12.01
N LYS A 20 2.33 4.12 -12.96
CA LYS A 20 2.27 2.68 -12.66
C LYS A 20 3.64 2.20 -12.20
N ILE A 21 3.67 1.20 -11.33
CA ILE A 21 4.93 0.55 -10.88
C ILE A 21 5.72 0.01 -12.08
N SER A 22 5.05 -0.50 -13.13
CA SER A 22 5.71 -0.92 -14.38
C SER A 22 6.46 0.20 -15.09
N ASP A 23 5.95 1.43 -15.02
CA ASP A 23 6.57 2.60 -15.65
C ASP A 23 7.70 3.14 -14.78
N ILE A 24 7.58 3.01 -13.46
CA ILE A 24 8.64 3.30 -12.50
C ILE A 24 9.79 2.31 -12.67
N ALA A 25 9.52 1.01 -12.81
CA ALA A 25 10.53 0.00 -13.05
C ALA A 25 11.34 0.23 -14.33
N LYS A 26 10.70 0.72 -15.40
CA LYS A 26 11.41 1.14 -16.62
C LYS A 26 12.34 2.33 -16.40
N LYS A 27 12.03 3.19 -15.42
CA LYS A 27 12.80 4.40 -15.08
C LYS A 27 13.96 4.12 -14.12
N PHE A 28 13.90 2.99 -13.40
CA PHE A 28 14.94 2.52 -12.49
C PHE A 28 15.36 1.08 -12.84
N PRO A 29 15.97 0.87 -14.04
CA PRO A 29 16.30 -0.47 -14.55
C PRO A 29 17.39 -1.19 -13.75
N GLN A 30 18.09 -0.49 -12.86
CA GLN A 30 19.09 -1.06 -11.95
C GLN A 30 18.49 -1.91 -10.83
N TYR A 31 17.18 -1.83 -10.61
CA TYR A 31 16.46 -2.63 -9.63
C TYR A 31 15.50 -3.59 -10.32
N GLU A 32 15.40 -4.78 -9.74
CA GLU A 32 14.39 -5.71 -10.20
C GLU A 32 12.99 -5.18 -9.92
N TYR A 33 12.04 -5.51 -10.79
CA TYR A 33 10.64 -5.10 -10.61
C TYR A 33 10.12 -5.48 -9.21
N GLY A 34 10.51 -6.66 -8.73
CA GLY A 34 10.19 -7.13 -7.38
C GLY A 34 10.78 -6.23 -6.30
N GLU A 35 12.04 -5.84 -6.42
CA GLU A 35 12.71 -4.95 -5.45
C GLU A 35 12.01 -3.59 -5.38
N ILE A 36 11.68 -3.00 -6.53
CA ILE A 36 10.92 -1.75 -6.58
C ILE A 36 9.55 -1.96 -5.95
N TYR A 37 8.80 -2.96 -6.40
CA TYR A 37 7.45 -3.27 -5.89
C TYR A 37 7.40 -3.40 -4.36
N TRP A 38 8.40 -4.04 -3.76
CA TRP A 38 8.50 -4.20 -2.31
C TRP A 38 9.05 -2.97 -1.58
N ALA A 39 9.90 -2.19 -2.25
CA ALA A 39 10.55 -1.03 -1.64
C ALA A 39 9.72 0.24 -1.72
N VAL A 40 8.97 0.49 -2.82
CA VAL A 40 7.98 1.58 -2.86
C VAL A 40 6.81 1.27 -1.92
N ASN A 41 7.13 1.56 -0.68
CA ASN A 41 6.35 1.76 0.52
C ASN A 41 4.93 1.19 0.47
N GLY A 42 4.65 0.21 1.31
CA GLY A 42 3.29 -0.29 1.53
C GLY A 42 2.30 0.73 2.14
N TYR A 43 2.09 1.94 1.59
CA TYR A 43 1.34 3.01 2.30
C TYR A 43 0.42 3.96 1.51
N SER A 44 0.25 3.88 0.18
CA SER A 44 -0.87 4.64 -0.38
C SER A 44 -2.20 3.92 -0.07
N PHE A 45 -3.10 4.60 0.65
CA PHE A 45 -4.46 4.12 0.91
C PHE A 45 -5.11 3.64 -0.39
N LEU A 46 -4.83 4.35 -1.49
CA LEU A 46 -5.30 4.01 -2.83
C LEU A 46 -4.70 2.69 -3.37
N GLY A 47 -3.40 2.46 -3.17
CA GLY A 47 -2.73 1.21 -3.55
C GLY A 47 -3.29 0.01 -2.80
N LYS A 48 -3.44 0.14 -1.46
CA LYS A 48 -4.07 -0.89 -0.63
C LYS A 48 -5.52 -1.16 -1.04
N LYS A 49 -6.31 -0.10 -1.26
CA LYS A 49 -7.68 -0.20 -1.78
C LYS A 49 -7.74 -0.94 -3.11
N ARG A 50 -6.81 -0.65 -4.03
CA ARG A 50 -6.74 -1.31 -5.35
C ARG A 50 -6.39 -2.79 -5.22
N THR A 51 -5.45 -3.14 -4.36
CA THR A 51 -5.08 -4.54 -4.09
C THR A 51 -6.24 -5.33 -3.49
N ILE A 52 -6.92 -4.78 -2.47
CA ILE A 52 -8.13 -5.39 -1.88
C ILE A 52 -9.19 -5.59 -2.96
N THR A 53 -9.45 -4.57 -3.78
CA THR A 53 -10.43 -4.63 -4.88
C THR A 53 -10.07 -5.75 -5.87
N ASN A 54 -8.79 -5.92 -6.19
CA ASN A 54 -8.35 -6.99 -7.09
C ASN A 54 -8.53 -8.38 -6.48
N ARG A 55 -8.32 -8.56 -5.17
CA ARG A 55 -8.60 -9.82 -4.45
C ARG A 55 -10.09 -10.13 -4.41
N LEU A 56 -10.94 -9.14 -4.16
CA LEU A 56 -12.40 -9.30 -4.23
C LEU A 56 -12.87 -9.68 -5.64
N LYS A 57 -12.31 -9.09 -6.69
CA LYS A 57 -12.59 -9.49 -8.08
C LYS A 57 -12.12 -10.92 -8.39
N ARG A 58 -11.04 -11.36 -7.75
CA ARG A 58 -10.50 -12.71 -7.90
C ARG A 58 -11.42 -13.76 -7.25
N LEU A 59 -12.02 -13.47 -6.10
CA LEU A 59 -12.98 -14.37 -5.44
C LEU A 59 -14.08 -14.89 -6.37
N VAL A 60 -14.62 -14.01 -7.22
CA VAL A 60 -15.68 -14.35 -8.19
C VAL A 60 -15.20 -15.33 -9.27
N LYS A 61 -13.89 -15.39 -9.51
CA LYS A 61 -13.27 -16.24 -10.54
C LYS A 61 -12.74 -17.57 -9.99
N GLU A 62 -12.65 -17.72 -8.67
CA GLU A 62 -12.11 -18.93 -8.04
C GLU A 62 -13.11 -20.10 -8.14
N LYS A 63 -12.60 -21.25 -8.57
CA LYS A 63 -13.44 -22.40 -8.94
C LYS A 63 -13.77 -23.28 -7.75
N THR A 64 -12.85 -23.39 -6.80
CA THR A 64 -12.98 -24.25 -5.61
C THR A 64 -13.29 -23.44 -4.36
N THR A 65 -13.88 -24.11 -3.38
CA THR A 65 -14.18 -23.51 -2.07
C THR A 65 -12.88 -23.15 -1.35
N GLU A 66 -11.87 -24.02 -1.35
CA GLU A 66 -10.60 -23.72 -0.67
C GLU A 66 -9.89 -22.48 -1.26
N GLN A 67 -9.90 -22.32 -2.58
CA GLN A 67 -9.32 -21.13 -3.22
C GLN A 67 -10.07 -19.84 -2.87
N ARG A 68 -11.41 -19.93 -2.74
CA ARG A 68 -12.22 -18.80 -2.29
C ARG A 68 -11.90 -18.42 -0.85
N GLU A 69 -11.83 -19.40 0.05
CA GLU A 69 -11.49 -19.17 1.45
C GLU A 69 -10.10 -18.54 1.60
N ALA A 70 -9.10 -19.08 0.90
CA ALA A 70 -7.75 -18.53 0.93
C ALA A 70 -7.70 -17.08 0.42
N THR A 71 -8.38 -16.79 -0.69
CA THR A 71 -8.45 -15.43 -1.25
C THR A 71 -9.23 -14.47 -0.35
N ALA A 72 -10.27 -14.96 0.32
CA ALA A 72 -11.07 -14.18 1.27
C ALA A 72 -10.25 -13.81 2.50
N GLN A 73 -9.50 -14.77 3.04
CA GLN A 73 -8.60 -14.56 4.18
C GLN A 73 -7.53 -13.50 3.84
N GLU A 74 -6.91 -13.60 2.66
CA GLU A 74 -5.92 -12.60 2.20
C GLU A 74 -6.53 -11.19 2.08
N ALA A 75 -7.74 -11.09 1.51
CA ALA A 75 -8.45 -9.82 1.41
C ALA A 75 -8.80 -9.24 2.78
N GLN A 76 -9.19 -10.08 3.74
CA GLN A 76 -9.49 -9.68 5.12
C GLN A 76 -8.25 -9.13 5.81
N THR A 77 -7.12 -9.82 5.73
CA THR A 77 -5.86 -9.34 6.34
C THR A 77 -5.44 -7.98 5.77
N LEU A 78 -5.53 -7.79 4.45
CA LEU A 78 -5.23 -6.51 3.82
C LEU A 78 -6.17 -5.39 4.28
N LEU A 79 -7.44 -5.72 4.54
CA LEU A 79 -8.43 -4.78 5.05
C LEU A 79 -8.15 -4.40 6.51
N ASP A 80 -7.80 -5.37 7.35
CA ASP A 80 -7.45 -5.15 8.76
C ASP A 80 -6.22 -4.25 8.90
N ASP A 81 -5.19 -4.49 8.08
CA ASP A 81 -4.00 -3.66 8.04
C ASP A 81 -4.30 -2.23 7.59
N LEU A 82 -5.17 -2.07 6.58
CA LEU A 82 -5.63 -0.76 6.12
C LEU A 82 -6.39 -0.03 7.23
N TYR A 83 -7.26 -0.73 7.95
CA TYR A 83 -8.02 -0.17 9.08
C TYR A 83 -7.10 0.27 10.22
N ARG A 84 -6.16 -0.58 10.65
CA ARG A 84 -5.20 -0.28 11.72
C ARG A 84 -4.36 0.95 11.38
N GLN A 85 -3.91 1.05 10.13
CA GLN A 85 -3.17 2.20 9.64
C GLN A 85 -4.00 3.49 9.72
N LEU A 86 -5.26 3.46 9.25
CA LEU A 86 -6.14 4.63 9.30
C LEU A 86 -6.46 5.05 10.73
N LYS A 87 -6.68 4.09 11.63
CA LYS A 87 -6.91 4.35 13.05
C LYS A 87 -5.71 5.07 13.67
N ARG A 88 -4.49 4.56 13.46
CA ARG A 88 -3.26 5.21 13.94
C ARG A 88 -3.10 6.61 13.38
N ASN A 89 -3.37 6.80 12.09
CA ASN A 89 -3.31 8.11 11.46
C ASN A 89 -4.32 9.09 12.09
N SER A 90 -5.54 8.62 12.37
CA SER A 90 -6.58 9.40 13.06
C SER A 90 -6.14 9.80 14.48
N GLU A 91 -5.57 8.87 15.25
CA GLU A 91 -5.06 9.14 16.61
C GLU A 91 -3.95 10.21 16.60
N MET A 92 -3.03 10.13 15.63
CA MET A 92 -1.99 11.15 15.46
C MET A 92 -2.57 12.53 15.13
N LEU A 93 -3.60 12.61 14.27
CA LEU A 93 -4.24 13.88 13.94
C LEU A 93 -4.91 14.53 15.16
N ILE A 94 -5.54 13.73 16.03
CA ILE A 94 -6.12 14.20 17.29
C ILE A 94 -5.02 14.75 18.21
N GLU A 95 -3.89 14.06 18.32
CA GLU A 95 -2.79 14.51 19.17
C GLU A 95 -2.16 15.81 18.64
N ILE A 96 -2.02 15.94 17.32
CA ILE A 96 -1.60 17.19 16.68
C ILE A 96 -2.57 18.33 17.01
N ASP A 97 -3.89 18.10 16.88
CA ASP A 97 -4.91 19.11 17.23
C ASP A 97 -4.81 19.52 18.71
N ARG A 98 -4.61 18.56 19.62
CA ARG A 98 -4.41 18.84 21.06
C ARG A 98 -3.20 19.74 21.31
N VAL A 99 -2.06 19.46 20.68
CA VAL A 99 -0.84 20.27 20.80
C VAL A 99 -1.06 21.67 20.24
N LEU A 100 -1.68 21.78 19.05
CA LEU A 100 -1.93 23.06 18.39
C LEU A 100 -2.92 23.95 19.15
N ARG A 101 -3.90 23.36 19.85
CA ARG A 101 -4.85 24.10 20.70
C ARG A 101 -4.30 24.48 22.07
N GLY A 102 -3.02 24.21 22.34
CA GLY A 102 -2.35 24.61 23.58
C GLY A 102 -2.86 23.83 24.79
N GLY A 103 -2.76 22.50 24.72
CA GLY A 103 -3.21 21.54 25.74
C GLY A 103 -3.29 22.09 27.17
N ARG A 104 -4.52 22.20 27.68
CA ARG A 104 -4.83 21.94 29.09
C ARG A 104 -5.25 20.48 29.21
#